data_AF-A0A9D6IPU7-F1
#
_entry.id   AF-A0A9D6IPU7-F1
#
_cell.length_a   1.000
_cell.length_b   1.000
_cell.length_c   1.000
_cell.angle_alpha   90.00
_cell.angle_beta   90.00
_cell.angle_gamma   90.00
#
_symmetry.space_group_name_H-M   'P 1'
#
loop_
_entity.id
_entity.type
_entity.pdbx_description
1 polymer ?
#
loop_
_entity_poly.entity_id
_entity_poly.type
_entity_poly.pdbx_seq_one_letter_code
_entity_poly.pdbx_strand_id
1 'polypeptide(L)'
;MNPTCLAILVFLSAPDDRSDAIRKGVALLKKTQDKDGHWGGQYSAAITGMAGLALLAAGEEPAKSEELLKAVKWLLSQIQDGRTPKQGHTWVHGQGFATLFLAEYYGRASAGRDKPDLDLRALKRTVAACVKAIEACQSSTGGWWYTPDRPGAHEHEGSTTVCAVQALRAASNYGIAIDEKVIEKGFEYLKNTQNADGSFQYRLGDGSHMKEGTAAAVATLALMSKLDYPVLINGAKYLKEIGHDGITRERFPFYGHFYSVLGMKLVAEEMDQAVPHAKEWHKPVVEWLLKDQKEDGRWDLRGWMLQNGGEGGKHDYSTALGVLILAVHDERLSIFKREPPETPGRKAYSIVRDWRSADVEERDRATKALRELGVDALPAVREALKHRDPEVRARAKELLEHFPVVEQWTGEDSKIQAAEAVLIRDMAAWIELWKRHSDKEAPKVDFGRHQVLAVFHGELHAFAGGKYGITGIDVTQEKAVVTVERKWISPSGVDKRTTGFAIVVFDRDIESLKLVRVSRRGGLGGDGKETAETILER
;
A
#
# COMPACT_ATOMS: atom_id res chain seq x y z
N MET A 1 -20.65 -30.26 21.18
CA MET A 1 -20.00 -29.86 19.91
C MET A 1 -20.29 -30.93 18.88
N ASN A 2 -20.81 -30.55 17.71
CA ASN A 2 -21.26 -31.49 16.69
C ASN A 2 -20.05 -32.12 15.96
N PRO A 3 -19.95 -33.45 15.81
CA PRO A 3 -18.84 -34.13 15.11
C PRO A 3 -18.61 -33.65 13.67
N THR A 4 -19.64 -33.06 13.05
CA THR A 4 -19.56 -32.44 11.72
C THR A 4 -18.66 -31.19 11.68
N CYS A 5 -18.59 -30.41 12.78
CA CYS A 5 -17.66 -29.27 12.86
C CYS A 5 -16.20 -29.71 13.04
N LEU A 6 -15.97 -30.87 13.68
CA LEU A 6 -14.62 -31.41 13.84
C LEU A 6 -14.09 -31.98 12.52
N ALA A 7 -14.95 -32.61 11.71
CA ALA A 7 -14.59 -33.12 10.39
C ALA A 7 -14.25 -32.00 9.38
N ILE A 8 -14.94 -30.85 9.44
CA ILE A 8 -14.62 -29.67 8.60
C ILE A 8 -13.30 -29.03 9.05
N LEU A 9 -13.03 -28.95 10.35
CA LEU A 9 -11.73 -28.46 10.87
C LEU A 9 -10.56 -29.39 10.53
N VAL A 10 -10.78 -30.72 10.52
CA VAL A 10 -9.76 -31.73 10.16
C VAL A 10 -9.52 -31.80 8.63
N PHE A 11 -10.54 -31.57 7.79
CA PHE A 11 -10.36 -31.44 6.34
C PHE A 11 -9.66 -30.13 5.93
N LEU A 12 -9.84 -29.05 6.70
CA LEU A 12 -9.13 -27.77 6.51
C LEU A 12 -7.69 -27.78 7.06
N SER A 13 -7.25 -28.88 7.68
CA SER A 13 -5.92 -29.02 8.30
C SER A 13 -5.12 -30.23 7.81
N ALA A 14 -5.58 -30.94 6.78
CA ALA A 14 -4.70 -31.82 6.02
C ALA A 14 -3.69 -30.94 5.25
N PRO A 15 -2.36 -31.15 5.40
CA PRO A 15 -1.39 -30.38 4.64
C PRO A 15 -1.57 -30.66 3.14
N ASP A 16 -2.02 -29.64 2.40
CA ASP A 16 -1.89 -29.59 0.95
C ASP A 16 -0.39 -29.54 0.61
N ASP A 17 0.12 -30.50 -0.18
CA ASP A 17 1.55 -30.61 -0.53
C ASP A 17 2.12 -29.27 -1.03
N ARG A 18 1.30 -28.47 -1.73
CA ARG A 18 1.63 -27.11 -2.15
C ARG A 18 1.83 -26.14 -0.98
N SER A 19 0.91 -26.15 -0.02
CA SER A 19 1.00 -25.30 1.18
C SER A 19 2.21 -25.69 2.03
N ASP A 20 2.50 -26.99 2.13
CA ASP A 20 3.69 -27.51 2.80
C ASP A 20 4.98 -27.10 2.09
N ALA A 21 5.01 -27.14 0.75
CA ALA A 21 6.13 -26.67 -0.05
C ALA A 21 6.38 -25.17 0.10
N ILE A 22 5.32 -24.34 0.09
CA ILE A 22 5.40 -22.90 0.38
C ILE A 22 6.03 -22.68 1.76
N ARG A 23 5.54 -23.36 2.80
CA ARG A 23 6.05 -23.22 4.17
C ARG A 23 7.53 -23.56 4.27
N LYS A 24 7.98 -24.64 3.61
CA LYS A 24 9.40 -25.03 3.57
C LYS A 24 10.27 -24.00 2.84
N GLY A 25 9.81 -23.48 1.70
CA GLY A 25 10.51 -22.44 0.94
C GLY A 25 10.66 -21.14 1.75
N VAL A 26 9.60 -20.70 2.43
CA VAL A 26 9.64 -19.54 3.34
C VAL A 26 10.59 -19.79 4.50
N ALA A 27 10.55 -20.98 5.11
CA ALA A 27 11.46 -21.32 6.21
C ALA A 27 12.94 -21.24 5.78
N LEU A 28 13.26 -21.70 4.56
CA LEU A 28 14.60 -21.53 3.99
C LEU A 28 14.96 -20.04 3.82
N LEU A 29 14.08 -19.24 3.20
CA LEU A 29 14.33 -17.81 2.99
C LEU A 29 14.57 -17.10 4.33
N LYS A 30 13.77 -17.36 5.37
CA LYS A 30 13.99 -16.80 6.70
C LYS A 30 15.34 -17.22 7.30
N LYS A 31 15.74 -18.48 7.11
CA LYS A 31 17.01 -19.02 7.60
C LYS A 31 18.24 -18.44 6.87
N THR A 32 18.09 -18.08 5.60
CA THR A 32 19.18 -17.62 4.72
C THR A 32 19.29 -16.10 4.63
N GLN A 33 18.35 -15.36 5.22
CA GLN A 33 18.44 -13.90 5.31
C GLN A 33 19.72 -13.48 6.03
N ASP A 34 20.47 -12.56 5.45
CA ASP A 34 21.65 -11.99 6.09
C ASP A 34 21.28 -11.16 7.32
N LYS A 35 22.25 -10.97 8.22
CA LYS A 35 22.03 -10.29 9.51
C LYS A 35 21.48 -8.87 9.38
N ASP A 36 21.83 -8.17 8.31
CA ASP A 36 21.38 -6.82 7.99
C ASP A 36 20.02 -6.80 7.24
N GLY A 37 19.46 -7.96 6.89
CA GLY A 37 18.11 -8.11 6.37
C GLY A 37 17.97 -8.42 4.89
N HIS A 38 19.06 -8.51 4.14
CA HIS A 38 19.00 -8.74 2.70
C HIS A 38 19.14 -10.21 2.32
N TRP A 39 18.87 -10.47 1.04
CA TRP A 39 19.19 -11.72 0.35
C TRP A 39 19.97 -11.41 -0.92
N GLY A 40 20.76 -12.39 -1.37
CA GLY A 40 21.53 -12.29 -2.61
C GLY A 40 22.83 -11.49 -2.47
N GLY A 41 23.82 -11.83 -3.29
CA GLY A 41 25.09 -11.09 -3.36
C GLY A 41 25.03 -9.89 -4.29
N GLN A 42 25.54 -10.05 -5.51
CA GLN A 42 25.64 -8.96 -6.50
C GLN A 42 24.28 -8.32 -6.85
N TYR A 43 23.20 -9.11 -6.88
CA TYR A 43 21.85 -8.67 -7.28
C TYR A 43 20.92 -8.45 -6.08
N SER A 44 21.48 -8.02 -4.96
CA SER A 44 20.82 -8.01 -3.65
C SER A 44 19.50 -7.25 -3.59
N ALA A 45 19.35 -6.10 -4.27
CA ALA A 45 18.10 -5.35 -4.27
C ALA A 45 16.95 -6.13 -4.96
N ALA A 46 17.23 -6.76 -6.10
CA ALA A 46 16.25 -7.57 -6.82
C ALA A 46 15.85 -8.80 -6.01
N ILE A 47 16.83 -9.55 -5.51
CA ILE A 47 16.60 -10.79 -4.77
C ILE A 47 15.89 -10.51 -3.43
N THR A 48 16.25 -9.42 -2.75
CA THR A 48 15.57 -9.00 -1.51
C THR A 48 14.11 -8.60 -1.78
N GLY A 49 13.85 -7.89 -2.89
CA GLY A 49 12.48 -7.59 -3.34
C GLY A 49 11.68 -8.88 -3.61
N MET A 50 12.26 -9.83 -4.35
CA MET A 50 11.60 -11.12 -4.65
C MET A 50 11.33 -11.95 -3.39
N ALA A 51 12.31 -12.08 -2.49
CA ALA A 51 12.16 -12.80 -1.23
C ALA A 51 11.09 -12.15 -0.34
N GLY A 52 11.10 -10.82 -0.23
CA GLY A 52 10.07 -10.07 0.48
C GLY A 52 8.65 -10.29 -0.09
N LEU A 53 8.52 -10.26 -1.42
CA LEU A 53 7.26 -10.59 -2.11
C LEU A 53 6.83 -12.04 -1.83
N ALA A 54 7.77 -12.99 -1.84
CA ALA A 54 7.50 -14.40 -1.55
C ALA A 54 6.95 -14.59 -0.12
N LEU A 55 7.54 -13.93 0.87
CA LEU A 55 7.05 -13.93 2.26
C LEU A 55 5.63 -13.35 2.36
N LEU A 56 5.39 -12.19 1.74
CA LEU A 56 4.05 -11.58 1.70
C LEU A 56 3.02 -12.48 1.00
N ALA A 57 3.39 -13.12 -0.12
CA ALA A 57 2.54 -14.03 -0.87
C ALA A 57 2.19 -15.30 -0.07
N ALA A 58 3.14 -15.79 0.74
CA ALA A 58 2.93 -16.90 1.65
C ALA A 58 2.10 -16.55 2.91
N GLY A 59 1.77 -15.28 3.11
CA GLY A 59 0.90 -14.82 4.20
C GLY A 59 1.63 -14.28 5.43
N GLU A 60 2.94 -14.04 5.34
CA GLU A 60 3.65 -13.28 6.39
C GLU A 60 3.09 -11.85 6.46
N GLU A 61 2.85 -11.36 7.68
CA GLU A 61 2.27 -10.04 7.91
C GLU A 61 3.33 -9.02 8.35
N PRO A 62 3.35 -7.80 7.78
CA PRO A 62 4.34 -6.76 8.08
C PRO A 62 4.63 -6.51 9.56
N ALA A 63 3.59 -6.51 10.40
CA ALA A 63 3.71 -6.22 11.83
C ALA A 63 4.23 -7.40 12.67
N LYS A 64 4.30 -8.61 12.08
CA LYS A 64 4.61 -9.86 12.80
C LYS A 64 5.83 -10.59 12.26
N SER A 65 6.33 -10.23 11.08
CA SER A 65 7.55 -10.80 10.50
C SER A 65 8.73 -9.84 10.70
N GLU A 66 9.70 -10.28 11.50
CA GLU A 66 10.98 -9.58 11.67
C GLU A 66 11.77 -9.56 10.35
N GLU A 67 11.69 -10.63 9.56
CA GLU A 67 12.40 -10.76 8.29
C GLU A 67 11.91 -9.75 7.26
N LEU A 68 10.60 -9.55 7.13
CA LEU A 68 10.03 -8.51 6.28
C LEU A 68 10.46 -7.11 6.74
N LEU A 69 10.42 -6.84 8.05
CA LEU A 69 10.82 -5.55 8.60
C LEU A 69 12.30 -5.24 8.33
N LYS A 70 13.19 -6.23 8.51
CA LYS A 70 14.61 -6.12 8.21
C LYS A 70 14.86 -5.88 6.72
N ALA A 71 14.18 -6.62 5.84
CA ALA A 71 14.29 -6.47 4.40
C ALA A 71 13.90 -5.06 3.92
N VAL A 72 12.80 -4.52 4.46
CA VAL A 72 12.36 -3.15 4.17
C VAL A 72 13.37 -2.13 4.69
N LYS A 73 13.80 -2.24 5.96
CA LYS A 73 14.80 -1.32 6.53
C LYS A 73 16.11 -1.34 5.74
N TRP A 74 16.55 -2.51 5.30
CA TRP A 74 17.73 -2.65 4.45
C TRP A 74 17.53 -1.97 3.09
N LEU A 75 16.44 -2.24 2.37
CA LEU A 75 16.18 -1.60 1.08
C LEU A 75 16.09 -0.08 1.19
N LEU A 76 15.43 0.44 2.23
CA LEU A 76 15.38 1.88 2.50
C LEU A 76 16.79 2.47 2.68
N SER A 77 17.72 1.74 3.31
CA SER A 77 19.12 2.17 3.45
C SER A 77 19.93 2.13 2.15
N GLN A 78 19.49 1.35 1.16
CA GLN A 78 20.13 1.27 -0.16
C GLN A 78 19.59 2.31 -1.14
N ILE A 79 18.46 2.96 -0.83
CA ILE A 79 17.80 3.92 -1.71
C ILE A 79 18.32 5.33 -1.44
N GLN A 80 18.79 5.99 -2.49
CA GLN A 80 19.25 7.39 -2.50
C GLN A 80 18.53 8.12 -3.62
N ASP A 81 17.82 9.20 -3.29
CA ASP A 81 17.01 9.98 -4.25
C ASP A 81 16.06 9.11 -5.10
N GLY A 82 15.44 8.11 -4.46
CA GLY A 82 14.55 7.16 -5.12
C GLY A 82 15.24 6.09 -5.98
N ARG A 83 16.57 6.03 -6.00
CA ARG A 83 17.35 5.08 -6.80
C ARG A 83 18.12 4.10 -5.93
N THR A 84 18.38 2.90 -6.44
CA THR A 84 19.33 1.91 -5.90
C THR A 84 20.70 2.00 -6.60
N PRO A 85 21.51 3.06 -6.38
CA PRO A 85 22.67 3.39 -7.23
C PRO A 85 23.74 2.31 -7.30
N LYS A 86 23.80 1.42 -6.30
CA LYS A 86 24.82 0.35 -6.21
C LYS A 86 24.53 -0.88 -7.08
N GLN A 87 23.41 -0.92 -7.82
CA GLN A 87 23.00 -2.07 -8.62
C GLN A 87 23.57 -2.08 -10.06
N GLY A 88 24.32 -1.05 -10.48
CA GLY A 88 25.07 -1.03 -11.74
C GLY A 88 24.23 -1.32 -12.99
N HIS A 89 24.72 -2.22 -13.87
CA HIS A 89 24.07 -2.62 -15.13
C HIS A 89 22.84 -3.53 -14.94
N THR A 90 22.35 -3.73 -13.72
CA THR A 90 21.05 -4.38 -13.46
C THR A 90 20.14 -3.50 -12.64
N TRP A 91 20.39 -2.19 -12.68
CA TRP A 91 19.69 -1.21 -11.85
C TRP A 91 18.18 -1.33 -11.99
N VAL A 92 17.61 -1.36 -13.20
CA VAL A 92 16.14 -1.36 -13.33
C VAL A 92 15.49 -2.66 -12.83
N HIS A 93 16.15 -3.81 -12.93
CA HIS A 93 15.66 -5.05 -12.30
C HIS A 93 15.69 -4.91 -10.78
N GLY A 94 16.80 -4.44 -10.22
CA GLY A 94 16.95 -4.17 -8.79
C GLY A 94 15.94 -3.15 -8.27
N GLN A 95 15.81 -2.02 -8.96
CA GLN A 95 14.88 -0.93 -8.66
C GLN A 95 13.43 -1.38 -8.78
N GLY A 96 13.09 -2.09 -9.86
CA GLY A 96 11.73 -2.56 -10.15
C GLY A 96 11.24 -3.51 -9.06
N PHE A 97 11.97 -4.60 -8.79
CA PHE A 97 11.57 -5.55 -7.75
C PHE A 97 11.61 -4.96 -6.33
N ALA A 98 12.58 -4.10 -6.02
CA ALA A 98 12.60 -3.38 -4.74
C ALA A 98 11.38 -2.47 -4.58
N THR A 99 11.05 -1.67 -5.60
CA THR A 99 9.92 -0.73 -5.55
C THR A 99 8.59 -1.48 -5.49
N LEU A 100 8.45 -2.56 -6.26
CA LEU A 100 7.31 -3.47 -6.23
C LEU A 100 7.10 -4.03 -4.81
N PHE A 101 8.14 -4.59 -4.20
CA PHE A 101 8.06 -5.11 -2.84
C PHE A 101 7.70 -4.04 -1.80
N LEU A 102 8.37 -2.88 -1.85
CA LEU A 102 8.10 -1.79 -0.91
C LEU A 102 6.67 -1.25 -1.04
N ALA A 103 6.11 -1.22 -2.25
CA ALA A 103 4.72 -0.85 -2.48
C ALA A 103 3.74 -1.87 -1.88
N GLU A 104 3.95 -3.17 -2.12
CA GLU A 104 3.14 -4.26 -1.55
C GLU A 104 3.21 -4.28 -0.02
N TYR A 105 4.41 -4.12 0.55
CA TYR A 105 4.60 -4.02 1.99
C TYR A 105 3.88 -2.79 2.57
N TYR A 106 4.05 -1.61 1.94
CA TYR A 106 3.37 -0.39 2.36
C TYR A 106 1.85 -0.57 2.37
N GLY A 107 1.30 -1.13 1.29
CA GLY A 107 -0.12 -1.39 1.14
C GLY A 107 -0.66 -2.27 2.26
N ARG A 108 0.00 -3.40 2.50
CA ARG A 108 -0.41 -4.36 3.53
C ARG A 108 -0.25 -3.81 4.95
N ALA A 109 0.85 -3.13 5.24
CA ALA A 109 1.09 -2.50 6.54
C ALA A 109 0.12 -1.34 6.83
N SER A 110 -0.28 -0.61 5.79
CA SER A 110 -1.26 0.48 5.91
C SER A 110 -2.66 -0.05 6.18
N ALA A 111 -3.06 -1.15 5.55
CA ALA A 111 -4.37 -1.78 5.76
C ALA A 111 -4.45 -2.63 7.04
N GLY A 112 -3.33 -3.15 7.55
CA GLY A 112 -3.28 -3.98 8.75
C GLY A 112 -3.71 -3.24 10.03
N ARG A 113 -4.36 -3.94 10.96
CA ARG A 113 -4.71 -3.38 12.28
C ARG A 113 -3.46 -3.09 13.12
N ASP A 114 -2.56 -4.07 13.18
CA ASP A 114 -1.27 -3.95 13.84
C ASP A 114 -0.30 -3.21 12.91
N LYS A 115 0.48 -2.27 13.45
CA LYS A 115 1.48 -1.50 12.69
C LYS A 115 2.88 -2.02 12.97
N PRO A 116 3.73 -2.18 11.94
CA PRO A 116 5.14 -2.51 12.15
C PRO A 116 5.88 -1.34 12.80
N ASP A 117 7.02 -1.63 13.43
CA ASP A 117 7.97 -0.62 13.91
C ASP A 117 8.75 0.02 12.74
N LEU A 118 8.01 0.81 11.95
CA LEU A 118 8.48 1.49 10.75
C LEU A 118 7.65 2.76 10.50
N ASP A 119 8.30 3.85 10.10
CA ASP A 119 7.59 5.05 9.62
C ASP A 119 6.97 4.78 8.23
N LEU A 120 5.68 4.40 8.22
CA LEU A 120 4.93 4.14 6.99
C LEU A 120 4.79 5.38 6.09
N ARG A 121 4.89 6.60 6.64
CA ARG A 121 4.88 7.83 5.83
C ARG A 121 6.21 8.01 5.13
N ALA A 122 7.33 7.74 5.80
CA ALA A 122 8.65 7.74 5.17
C ALA A 122 8.77 6.65 4.10
N LEU A 123 8.23 5.47 4.37
CA LEU A 123 8.12 4.40 3.37
C LEU A 123 7.34 4.87 2.14
N LYS A 124 6.13 5.45 2.32
CA LYS A 124 5.33 5.99 1.21
C LYS A 124 6.09 7.04 0.40
N ARG A 125 6.78 7.98 1.07
CA ARG A 125 7.60 9.01 0.39
C ARG A 125 8.73 8.38 -0.42
N THR A 126 9.38 7.36 0.12
CA THR A 126 10.47 6.65 -0.55
C THR A 126 9.97 5.89 -1.78
N VAL A 127 8.83 5.19 -1.68
CA VAL A 127 8.22 4.51 -2.83
C VAL A 127 7.79 5.52 -3.89
N ALA A 128 7.22 6.67 -3.50
CA ALA A 128 6.89 7.74 -4.45
C ALA A 128 8.14 8.31 -5.16
N ALA A 129 9.25 8.48 -4.44
CA ALA A 129 10.52 8.88 -5.04
C ALA A 129 11.05 7.81 -6.02
N CYS A 130 10.92 6.53 -5.67
CA CYS A 130 11.28 5.42 -6.56
C CYS A 130 10.45 5.39 -7.84
N VAL A 131 9.13 5.61 -7.73
CA VAL A 131 8.23 5.78 -8.87
C VAL A 131 8.72 6.90 -9.79
N LYS A 132 9.01 8.08 -9.24
CA LYS A 132 9.55 9.21 -10.03
C LYS A 132 10.89 8.90 -10.68
N ALA A 133 11.76 8.17 -10.00
CA ALA A 133 13.03 7.74 -10.57
C ALA A 133 12.83 6.76 -11.75
N ILE A 134 11.92 5.80 -11.64
CA ILE A 134 11.57 4.87 -12.72
C ILE A 134 10.97 5.62 -13.92
N GLU A 135 9.99 6.50 -13.68
CA GLU A 135 9.34 7.32 -14.72
C GLU A 135 10.36 8.16 -15.50
N ALA A 136 11.30 8.79 -14.79
CA ALA A 136 12.33 9.64 -15.39
C ALA A 136 13.34 8.87 -16.27
N CYS A 137 13.39 7.54 -16.17
CA CYS A 137 14.31 6.69 -16.93
C CYS A 137 13.62 5.98 -18.11
N GLN A 138 12.37 6.32 -18.44
CA GLN A 138 11.70 5.76 -19.62
C GLN A 138 12.36 6.32 -20.89
N SER A 139 12.75 5.42 -21.80
CA SER A 139 13.33 5.79 -23.08
C SER A 139 12.29 6.44 -24.01
N SER A 140 12.78 7.04 -25.10
CA SER A 140 11.94 7.62 -26.15
C SER A 140 11.01 6.60 -26.85
N THR A 141 11.32 5.30 -26.79
CA THR A 141 10.48 4.24 -27.37
C THR A 141 9.34 3.79 -26.47
N GLY A 142 9.33 4.24 -25.21
CA GLY A 142 8.40 3.79 -24.16
C GLY A 142 8.88 2.60 -23.34
N GLY A 143 9.98 1.95 -23.73
CA GLY A 143 10.65 0.91 -22.94
C GLY A 143 11.67 1.47 -21.94
N TRP A 144 12.30 0.58 -21.18
CA TRP A 144 13.38 0.92 -20.23
C TRP A 144 14.66 0.16 -20.56
N TRP A 145 15.80 0.74 -20.21
CA TRP A 145 17.10 0.08 -20.29
C TRP A 145 17.63 -0.33 -18.90
N TYR A 146 18.68 -1.16 -18.90
CA TYR A 146 19.26 -1.76 -17.70
C TYR A 146 19.79 -0.73 -16.69
N THR A 147 20.37 0.36 -17.19
CA THR A 147 20.89 1.48 -16.40
C THR A 147 19.96 2.68 -16.47
N PRO A 148 19.99 3.60 -15.49
CA PRO A 148 19.24 4.84 -15.58
C PRO A 148 19.64 5.61 -16.84
N ASP A 149 18.69 5.73 -17.78
CA ASP A 149 18.91 6.49 -18.99
C ASP A 149 18.86 8.00 -18.72
N ARG A 150 19.54 8.76 -19.59
CA ARG A 150 19.35 10.21 -19.66
C ARG A 150 18.06 10.50 -20.44
N PRO A 151 17.35 11.61 -20.16
CA PRO A 151 16.23 12.04 -20.98
C PRO A 151 16.60 12.05 -22.48
N GLY A 152 15.86 11.29 -23.30
CA GLY A 152 16.11 11.17 -24.74
C GLY A 152 16.91 9.93 -25.18
N ALA A 153 17.27 9.01 -24.27
CA ALA A 153 17.86 7.73 -24.64
C ALA A 153 16.94 6.88 -25.55
N HIS A 154 17.57 5.96 -26.28
CA HIS A 154 16.91 5.09 -27.26
C HIS A 154 17.03 3.61 -26.90
N GLU A 155 17.82 3.27 -25.89
CA GLU A 155 18.01 1.90 -25.44
C GLU A 155 16.77 1.38 -24.70
N HIS A 156 16.41 0.13 -24.96
CA HIS A 156 15.25 -0.52 -24.37
C HIS A 156 15.34 -2.04 -24.50
N GLU A 157 14.67 -2.76 -23.59
CA GLU A 157 14.36 -4.19 -23.77
C GLU A 157 13.08 -4.59 -23.01
N GLY A 158 12.60 -5.80 -23.26
CA GLY A 158 11.31 -6.29 -22.74
C GLY A 158 11.31 -6.51 -21.23
N SER A 159 12.31 -7.19 -20.66
CA SER A 159 12.28 -7.61 -19.26
C SER A 159 12.45 -6.44 -18.28
N THR A 160 13.32 -5.48 -18.60
CA THR A 160 13.44 -4.18 -17.91
C THR A 160 12.11 -3.43 -17.92
N THR A 161 11.43 -3.39 -19.07
CA THR A 161 10.13 -2.71 -19.22
C THR A 161 9.06 -3.37 -18.37
N VAL A 162 9.02 -4.71 -18.34
CA VAL A 162 8.14 -5.47 -17.44
C VAL A 162 8.39 -5.09 -15.97
N CYS A 163 9.65 -5.08 -15.52
CA CYS A 163 9.99 -4.72 -14.15
C CYS A 163 9.56 -3.29 -13.79
N ALA A 164 9.78 -2.32 -14.68
CA ALA A 164 9.38 -0.94 -14.48
C ALA A 164 7.85 -0.81 -14.39
N VAL A 165 7.11 -1.37 -15.35
CA VAL A 165 5.65 -1.29 -15.39
C VAL A 165 5.01 -1.97 -14.17
N GLN A 166 5.48 -3.15 -13.77
CA GLN A 166 4.94 -3.83 -12.58
C GLN A 166 5.18 -3.05 -11.28
N ALA A 167 6.35 -2.42 -11.14
CA ALA A 167 6.65 -1.57 -9.99
C ALA A 167 5.70 -0.36 -9.91
N LEU A 168 5.52 0.34 -11.04
CA LEU A 168 4.59 1.48 -11.14
C LEU A 168 3.15 1.04 -10.86
N ARG A 169 2.75 -0.12 -11.39
CA ARG A 169 1.40 -0.67 -11.18
C ARG A 169 1.16 -1.00 -9.72
N ALA A 170 2.10 -1.66 -9.05
CA ALA A 170 1.97 -1.96 -7.62
C ALA A 170 1.92 -0.70 -6.74
N ALA A 171 2.69 0.34 -7.08
CA ALA A 171 2.59 1.61 -6.38
C ALA A 171 1.20 2.26 -6.54
N SER A 172 0.70 2.30 -7.78
CA SER A 172 -0.64 2.81 -8.11
C SER A 172 -1.75 2.05 -7.37
N ASN A 173 -1.63 0.73 -7.24
CA ASN A 173 -2.56 -0.12 -6.51
C ASN A 173 -2.75 0.30 -5.05
N TYR A 174 -1.76 0.97 -4.46
CA TYR A 174 -1.80 1.47 -3.07
C TYR A 174 -1.84 3.00 -2.97
N GLY A 175 -2.36 3.67 -4.01
CA GLY A 175 -2.67 5.09 -3.98
C GLY A 175 -1.44 6.01 -4.05
N ILE A 176 -0.32 5.50 -4.58
CA ILE A 176 0.85 6.30 -4.92
C ILE A 176 0.70 6.76 -6.36
N ALA A 177 0.73 8.08 -6.55
CA ALA A 177 0.50 8.69 -7.86
C ALA A 177 1.60 8.30 -8.86
N ILE A 178 1.17 7.99 -10.08
CA ILE A 178 2.00 7.64 -11.24
C ILE A 178 1.62 8.55 -12.42
N ASP A 179 2.53 8.72 -13.37
CA ASP A 179 2.22 9.35 -14.66
C ASP A 179 1.58 8.32 -15.61
N GLU A 180 0.27 8.46 -15.85
CA GLU A 180 -0.48 7.57 -16.74
C GLU A 180 0.07 7.55 -18.17
N LYS A 181 0.72 8.62 -18.63
CA LYS A 181 1.34 8.63 -19.96
C LYS A 181 2.56 7.72 -20.03
N VAL A 182 3.29 7.57 -18.92
CA VAL A 182 4.43 6.65 -18.82
C VAL A 182 3.94 5.20 -18.91
N ILE A 183 2.85 4.88 -18.18
CA ILE A 183 2.18 3.59 -18.27
C ILE A 183 1.68 3.29 -19.68
N GLU A 184 1.01 4.25 -20.33
CA GLU A 184 0.51 4.06 -21.70
C GLU A 184 1.64 3.81 -22.70
N LYS A 185 2.76 4.53 -22.61
CA LYS A 185 3.93 4.27 -23.47
C LYS A 185 4.52 2.88 -23.22
N GLY A 186 4.59 2.42 -21.96
CA GLY A 186 5.04 1.08 -21.63
C GLY A 186 4.11 0.00 -22.19
N PHE A 187 2.80 0.24 -22.18
CA PHE A 187 1.80 -0.63 -22.80
C PHE A 187 2.03 -0.75 -24.31
N GLU A 188 2.12 0.39 -25.02
CA GLU A 188 2.34 0.39 -26.47
C GLU A 188 3.69 -0.22 -26.84
N TYR A 189 4.75 0.01 -26.05
CA TYR A 189 6.04 -0.63 -26.26
C TYR A 189 5.93 -2.16 -26.22
N LEU A 190 5.39 -2.73 -25.13
CA LEU A 190 5.27 -4.19 -24.99
C LEU A 190 4.39 -4.77 -26.09
N LYS A 191 3.24 -4.14 -26.37
CA LYS A 191 2.36 -4.53 -27.47
C LYS A 191 3.10 -4.61 -28.82
N ASN A 192 3.88 -3.58 -29.14
CA ASN A 192 4.58 -3.50 -30.43
C ASN A 192 5.77 -4.46 -30.55
N THR A 193 6.18 -5.10 -29.45
CA THR A 193 7.19 -6.17 -29.48
C THR A 193 6.61 -7.55 -29.83
N GLN A 194 5.29 -7.69 -29.99
CA GLN A 194 4.68 -8.98 -30.35
C GLN A 194 4.93 -9.34 -31.83
N ASN A 195 5.42 -10.55 -32.06
CA ASN A 195 5.58 -11.18 -33.35
C ASN A 195 4.27 -11.78 -33.87
N ALA A 196 4.24 -12.10 -35.17
CA ALA A 196 3.07 -12.71 -35.80
C ALA A 196 2.66 -14.08 -35.22
N ASP A 197 3.61 -14.82 -34.63
CA ASP A 197 3.35 -16.10 -33.96
C ASP A 197 2.83 -15.94 -32.51
N GLY A 198 2.69 -14.71 -32.02
CA GLY A 198 2.25 -14.40 -30.66
C GLY A 198 3.37 -14.32 -29.63
N SER A 199 4.60 -14.72 -29.97
CA SER A 199 5.78 -14.49 -29.12
C SER A 199 6.13 -13.01 -29.04
N PHE A 200 6.96 -12.63 -28.07
CA PHE A 200 7.45 -11.27 -27.90
C PHE A 200 8.96 -11.21 -28.11
N GLN A 201 9.39 -10.12 -28.72
CA GLN A 201 10.79 -9.80 -28.98
C GLN A 201 11.52 -9.35 -27.71
N TYR A 202 12.83 -9.55 -27.68
CA TYR A 202 13.72 -9.02 -26.66
C TYR A 202 13.79 -7.49 -26.74
N ARG A 203 13.98 -6.93 -27.94
CA ARG A 203 13.88 -5.49 -28.23
C ARG A 203 12.90 -5.23 -29.36
N LEU A 204 12.24 -4.09 -29.31
CA LEU A 204 11.41 -3.62 -30.40
C LEU A 204 12.18 -3.61 -31.73
N GLY A 205 11.68 -4.39 -32.69
CA GLY A 205 12.21 -4.47 -34.05
C GLY A 205 13.34 -5.47 -34.27
N ASP A 206 13.76 -6.24 -33.25
CA ASP A 206 14.85 -7.21 -33.42
C ASP A 206 14.42 -8.58 -33.95
N GLY A 207 13.10 -8.84 -33.99
CA GLY A 207 12.52 -10.08 -34.52
C GLY A 207 12.85 -11.35 -33.74
N SER A 208 13.38 -11.24 -32.52
CA SER A 208 13.64 -12.38 -31.65
C SER A 208 12.34 -12.98 -31.09
N HIS A 209 12.38 -14.24 -30.68
CA HIS A 209 11.24 -14.97 -30.12
C HIS A 209 11.57 -15.42 -28.68
N MET A 210 11.30 -14.58 -27.69
CA MET A 210 11.67 -14.84 -26.30
C MET A 210 10.55 -15.54 -25.55
N LYS A 211 10.74 -16.81 -25.15
CA LYS A 211 9.69 -17.56 -24.44
C LYS A 211 9.40 -16.99 -23.04
N GLU A 212 10.43 -16.80 -22.22
CA GLU A 212 10.23 -16.19 -20.90
C GLU A 212 9.81 -14.72 -21.00
N GLY A 213 10.30 -14.01 -22.01
CA GLY A 213 9.89 -12.63 -22.31
C GLY A 213 8.42 -12.53 -22.71
N THR A 214 7.91 -13.49 -23.48
CA THR A 214 6.48 -13.61 -23.83
C THR A 214 5.63 -13.80 -22.59
N ALA A 215 6.02 -14.71 -21.69
CA ALA A 215 5.33 -14.91 -20.43
C ALA A 215 5.24 -13.60 -19.62
N ALA A 216 6.36 -12.89 -19.49
CA ALA A 216 6.46 -11.65 -18.76
C ALA A 216 5.64 -10.51 -19.37
N ALA A 217 5.65 -10.39 -20.70
CA ALA A 217 4.87 -9.39 -21.44
C ALA A 217 3.36 -9.66 -21.31
N VAL A 218 2.91 -10.91 -21.49
CA VAL A 218 1.50 -11.31 -21.35
C VAL A 218 0.99 -10.99 -19.94
N ALA A 219 1.74 -11.39 -18.90
CA ALA A 219 1.36 -11.10 -17.52
C ALA A 219 1.28 -9.60 -17.22
N THR A 220 2.24 -8.83 -17.73
CA THR A 220 2.29 -7.39 -17.51
C THR A 220 1.14 -6.68 -18.22
N LEU A 221 0.91 -6.99 -19.51
CA LEU A 221 -0.22 -6.44 -20.27
C LEU A 221 -1.56 -6.82 -19.64
N ALA A 222 -1.71 -8.06 -19.19
CA ALA A 222 -2.92 -8.54 -18.51
C ALA A 222 -3.13 -7.92 -17.12
N LEU A 223 -2.12 -7.29 -16.52
CA LEU A 223 -2.23 -6.59 -15.23
C LEU A 223 -2.62 -5.10 -15.39
N MET A 224 -2.43 -4.53 -16.59
CA MET A 224 -2.67 -3.12 -16.84
C MET A 224 -4.16 -2.80 -16.97
N SER A 225 -4.54 -1.57 -16.64
CA SER A 225 -5.94 -1.11 -16.74
C SER A 225 -6.44 -1.03 -18.19
N LYS A 226 -5.53 -0.80 -19.16
CA LYS A 226 -5.80 -0.87 -20.60
C LYS A 226 -5.53 -2.29 -21.08
N LEU A 227 -6.42 -2.84 -21.90
CA LEU A 227 -6.29 -4.18 -22.49
C LEU A 227 -6.31 -4.13 -24.01
N ASP A 228 -5.56 -5.03 -24.64
CA ASP A 228 -5.62 -5.35 -26.06
C ASP A 228 -5.86 -6.87 -26.19
N TYR A 229 -7.13 -7.25 -26.33
CA TYR A 229 -7.55 -8.67 -26.30
C TYR A 229 -6.86 -9.51 -27.38
N PRO A 230 -6.76 -9.08 -28.66
CA PRO A 230 -5.98 -9.82 -29.66
C PRO A 230 -4.55 -10.13 -29.22
N VAL A 231 -3.84 -9.13 -28.67
CA VAL A 231 -2.45 -9.30 -28.23
C VAL A 231 -2.35 -10.31 -27.09
N LEU A 232 -3.25 -10.22 -26.10
CA LEU A 232 -3.31 -11.17 -24.99
C LEU A 232 -3.64 -12.60 -25.43
N ILE A 233 -4.62 -12.76 -26.32
CA ILE A 233 -5.01 -14.08 -26.86
C ILE A 233 -3.85 -14.72 -27.60
N ASN A 234 -3.17 -13.95 -28.47
CA ASN A 234 -2.06 -14.48 -29.27
C ASN A 234 -0.89 -14.89 -28.38
N GLY A 235 -0.54 -14.09 -27.38
CA GLY A 235 0.48 -14.45 -26.41
C GLY A 235 0.10 -15.69 -25.58
N ALA A 236 -1.16 -15.77 -25.11
CA ALA A 236 -1.63 -16.93 -24.36
C ALA A 236 -1.67 -18.21 -25.21
N LYS A 237 -2.00 -18.12 -26.51
CA LYS A 237 -1.91 -19.23 -27.46
C LYS A 237 -0.47 -19.69 -27.64
N TYR A 238 0.47 -18.76 -27.86
CA TYR A 238 1.88 -19.09 -27.97
C TYR A 238 2.40 -19.80 -26.71
N LEU A 239 2.07 -19.28 -25.51
CA LEU A 239 2.43 -19.93 -24.25
C LEU A 239 1.86 -21.34 -24.20
N LYS A 240 0.56 -21.53 -24.47
CA LYS A 240 -0.07 -22.85 -24.51
C LYS A 240 0.68 -23.82 -25.44
N GLU A 241 1.04 -23.37 -26.64
CA GLU A 241 1.71 -24.21 -27.65
C GLU A 241 3.11 -24.67 -27.21
N ILE A 242 3.90 -23.79 -26.60
CA ILE A 242 5.25 -24.18 -26.12
C ILE A 242 5.19 -25.10 -24.89
N GLY A 243 4.11 -25.05 -24.11
CA GLY A 243 3.93 -25.82 -22.88
C GLY A 243 4.90 -25.42 -21.75
N HIS A 244 4.64 -25.89 -20.53
CA HIS A 244 5.52 -25.65 -19.38
C HIS A 244 6.95 -26.17 -19.62
N ASP A 245 7.07 -27.26 -20.37
CA ASP A 245 8.31 -27.87 -20.80
C ASP A 245 9.15 -26.94 -21.70
N GLY A 246 8.47 -26.13 -22.51
CA GLY A 246 9.09 -25.09 -23.35
C GLY A 246 9.81 -24.03 -22.54
N ILE A 247 9.30 -23.66 -21.36
CA ILE A 247 9.91 -22.71 -20.41
C ILE A 247 10.97 -23.39 -19.54
N THR A 248 10.74 -24.63 -19.12
CA THR A 248 11.64 -25.37 -18.22
C THR A 248 13.04 -25.55 -18.79
N ARG A 249 13.16 -25.58 -20.12
CA ARG A 249 14.43 -25.75 -20.86
C ARG A 249 15.17 -24.43 -21.14
N GLU A 250 14.59 -23.29 -20.77
CA GLU A 250 15.13 -21.98 -21.12
C GLU A 250 16.15 -21.44 -20.09
N ARG A 251 16.62 -20.21 -20.32
CA ARG A 251 17.70 -19.58 -19.55
C ARG A 251 17.25 -19.23 -18.12
N PHE A 252 16.00 -18.80 -17.95
CA PHE A 252 15.45 -18.32 -16.68
C PHE A 252 14.13 -19.03 -16.33
N PRO A 253 14.13 -20.36 -16.10
CA PRO A 253 12.90 -21.14 -16.02
C PRO A 253 11.97 -20.72 -14.88
N PHE A 254 12.52 -20.36 -13.71
CA PHE A 254 11.70 -19.86 -12.59
C PHE A 254 11.02 -18.52 -12.90
N TYR A 255 11.72 -17.60 -13.58
CA TYR A 255 11.14 -16.33 -14.01
C TYR A 255 10.05 -16.57 -15.05
N GLY A 256 10.35 -17.37 -16.08
CA GLY A 256 9.38 -17.74 -17.11
C GLY A 256 8.14 -18.40 -16.53
N HIS A 257 8.30 -19.33 -15.58
CA HIS A 257 7.18 -20.02 -14.93
C HIS A 257 6.34 -19.11 -14.05
N PHE A 258 6.97 -18.23 -13.26
CA PHE A 258 6.27 -17.23 -12.46
C PHE A 258 5.35 -16.38 -13.34
N TYR A 259 5.90 -15.80 -14.41
CA TYR A 259 5.11 -14.96 -15.30
C TYR A 259 4.12 -15.75 -16.15
N SER A 260 4.41 -17.01 -16.49
CA SER A 260 3.46 -17.83 -17.24
C SER A 260 2.23 -18.18 -16.40
N VAL A 261 2.43 -18.60 -15.13
CA VAL A 261 1.32 -18.86 -14.20
C VAL A 261 0.52 -17.60 -13.93
N LEU A 262 1.21 -16.48 -13.64
CA LEU A 262 0.55 -15.19 -13.41
C LEU A 262 -0.23 -14.71 -14.64
N GLY A 263 0.41 -14.71 -15.82
CA GLY A 263 -0.20 -14.18 -17.04
C GLY A 263 -1.37 -15.02 -17.52
N MET A 264 -1.25 -16.35 -17.51
CA MET A 264 -2.35 -17.23 -17.88
C MET A 264 -3.53 -17.09 -16.91
N LYS A 265 -3.27 -16.91 -15.60
CA LYS A 265 -4.32 -16.60 -14.61
C LYS A 265 -5.03 -15.28 -14.92
N LEU A 266 -4.27 -14.19 -15.11
CA LEU A 266 -4.84 -12.86 -15.36
C LEU A 266 -5.62 -12.79 -16.69
N VAL A 267 -5.15 -13.50 -17.73
CA VAL A 267 -5.90 -13.60 -18.99
C VAL A 267 -7.19 -14.40 -18.80
N ALA A 268 -7.18 -15.46 -17.99
CA ALA A 268 -8.37 -16.26 -17.68
C ALA A 268 -9.42 -15.49 -16.84
N GLU A 269 -9.02 -14.50 -16.05
CA GLU A 269 -9.96 -13.58 -15.37
C GLU A 269 -10.74 -12.70 -16.35
N GLU A 270 -10.14 -12.38 -17.49
CA GLU A 270 -10.74 -11.51 -18.51
C GLU A 270 -11.47 -12.30 -19.61
N MET A 271 -11.15 -13.59 -19.75
CA MET A 271 -11.55 -14.39 -20.91
C MET A 271 -11.85 -15.83 -20.52
N ASP A 272 -13.14 -16.20 -20.47
CA ASP A 272 -13.58 -17.57 -20.14
C ASP A 272 -12.91 -18.65 -21.00
N GLN A 273 -12.68 -18.35 -22.29
CA GLN A 273 -12.00 -19.25 -23.23
C GLN A 273 -10.54 -19.55 -22.88
N ALA A 274 -9.89 -18.72 -22.05
CA ALA A 274 -8.53 -18.93 -21.58
C ALA A 274 -8.45 -19.71 -20.26
N VAL A 275 -9.57 -19.90 -19.55
CA VAL A 275 -9.64 -20.64 -18.28
C VAL A 275 -9.10 -22.07 -18.40
N PRO A 276 -9.44 -22.87 -19.44
CA PRO A 276 -8.86 -24.20 -19.59
C PRO A 276 -7.34 -24.15 -19.76
N HIS A 277 -6.83 -23.19 -20.53
CA HIS A 277 -5.39 -23.05 -20.79
C HIS A 277 -4.62 -22.68 -19.52
N ALA A 278 -5.19 -21.82 -18.67
CA ALA A 278 -4.59 -21.47 -17.39
C ALA A 278 -4.50 -22.67 -16.44
N LYS A 279 -5.54 -23.53 -16.41
CA LYS A 279 -5.52 -24.77 -15.61
C LYS A 279 -4.51 -25.79 -16.13
N GLU A 280 -4.45 -25.97 -17.46
CA GLU A 280 -3.48 -26.84 -18.14
C GLU A 280 -2.03 -26.37 -17.93
N TRP A 281 -1.82 -25.08 -17.66
CA TRP A 281 -0.52 -24.54 -17.35
C TRP A 281 -0.14 -24.67 -15.86
N HIS A 282 -1.03 -24.26 -14.96
CA HIS A 282 -0.75 -24.19 -13.53
C HIS A 282 -0.41 -25.55 -12.93
N LYS A 283 -1.20 -26.59 -13.25
CA LYS A 283 -1.04 -27.91 -12.64
C LYS A 283 0.34 -28.54 -12.93
N PRO A 284 0.83 -28.65 -14.17
CA PRO A 284 2.16 -29.21 -14.44
C PRO A 284 3.32 -28.42 -13.81
N VAL A 285 3.20 -27.10 -13.71
CA VAL A 285 4.22 -26.26 -13.06
C VAL A 285 4.27 -26.51 -11.55
N VAL A 286 3.11 -26.65 -10.90
CA VAL A 286 3.04 -27.03 -9.49
C VAL A 286 3.64 -28.42 -9.28
N GLU A 287 3.26 -29.41 -10.09
CA GLU A 287 3.81 -30.77 -10.01
C GLU A 287 5.33 -30.80 -10.20
N TRP A 288 5.85 -29.99 -11.13
CA TRP A 288 7.29 -29.82 -11.34
C TRP A 288 7.97 -29.25 -10.08
N LEU A 289 7.42 -28.19 -9.47
CA LEU A 289 7.99 -27.60 -8.25
C LEU A 289 7.94 -28.57 -7.07
N LEU A 290 6.81 -29.25 -6.85
CA LEU A 290 6.65 -30.22 -5.75
C LEU A 290 7.65 -31.37 -5.87
N LYS A 291 7.89 -31.87 -7.08
CA LYS A 291 8.84 -32.95 -7.33
C LYS A 291 10.30 -32.51 -7.16
N ASP A 292 10.61 -31.24 -7.44
CA ASP A 292 11.98 -30.74 -7.47
C ASP A 292 12.47 -30.13 -6.15
N GLN A 293 11.55 -29.76 -5.25
CA GLN A 293 11.88 -29.15 -3.96
C GLN A 293 12.76 -30.09 -3.13
N LYS A 294 13.82 -29.54 -2.53
CA LYS A 294 14.70 -30.30 -1.64
C LYS A 294 14.14 -30.39 -0.22
N GLU A 295 14.70 -31.29 0.58
CA GLU A 295 14.28 -31.52 1.96
C GLU A 295 14.35 -30.26 2.83
N ASP A 296 15.34 -29.40 2.60
CA ASP A 296 15.52 -28.12 3.29
C ASP A 296 14.59 -27.01 2.79
N GLY A 297 13.74 -27.29 1.80
CA GLY A 297 12.78 -26.35 1.22
C GLY A 297 13.26 -25.58 0.01
N ARG A 298 14.53 -25.73 -0.39
CA ARG A 298 15.09 -24.97 -1.51
C ARG A 298 14.68 -25.54 -2.87
N TRP A 299 14.73 -24.67 -3.87
CA TRP A 299 14.81 -25.07 -5.27
C TRP A 299 16.18 -24.68 -5.83
N ASP A 300 16.82 -25.59 -6.56
CA ASP A 300 18.14 -25.34 -7.12
C ASP A 300 18.07 -24.44 -8.37
N LEU A 301 19.13 -23.68 -8.65
CA LEU A 301 19.22 -22.89 -9.88
C LEU A 301 19.23 -23.79 -11.10
N ARG A 302 18.71 -23.25 -12.21
CA ARG A 302 18.63 -23.92 -13.50
C ARG A 302 18.95 -22.93 -14.63
N GLY A 303 19.21 -23.46 -15.82
CA GLY A 303 19.47 -22.67 -17.01
C GLY A 303 20.74 -21.82 -16.86
N TRP A 304 20.70 -20.60 -17.39
CA TRP A 304 21.83 -19.68 -17.41
C TRP A 304 22.26 -19.23 -16.00
N MET A 305 21.31 -19.15 -15.07
CA MET A 305 21.57 -18.73 -13.69
C MET A 305 22.47 -19.70 -12.93
N LEU A 306 22.48 -21.00 -13.28
CA LEU A 306 23.35 -21.98 -12.61
C LEU A 306 24.84 -21.60 -12.72
N GLN A 307 25.24 -21.01 -13.84
CA GLN A 307 26.63 -20.62 -14.11
C GLN A 307 26.90 -19.13 -13.84
N ASN A 308 25.86 -18.28 -13.83
CA ASN A 308 26.02 -16.81 -13.82
C ASN A 308 25.26 -16.10 -12.68
N GLY A 309 24.62 -16.84 -11.77
CA GLY A 309 23.79 -16.30 -10.69
C GLY A 309 24.54 -15.59 -9.55
N GLY A 310 25.88 -15.50 -9.64
CA GLY A 310 26.74 -14.92 -8.59
C GLY A 310 26.96 -15.83 -7.38
N GLU A 311 27.96 -15.52 -6.57
CA GLU A 311 28.41 -16.40 -5.47
C GLU A 311 27.56 -16.30 -4.18
N GLY A 312 26.84 -15.20 -3.96
CA GLY A 312 26.30 -14.85 -2.62
C GLY A 312 24.85 -15.25 -2.29
N GLY A 313 24.07 -15.86 -3.19
CA GLY A 313 22.65 -16.17 -2.91
C GLY A 313 22.06 -17.23 -3.84
N LYS A 314 22.85 -18.28 -4.10
CA LYS A 314 22.60 -19.21 -5.21
C LYS A 314 21.16 -19.73 -5.21
N HIS A 315 20.50 -19.97 -4.08
CA HIS A 315 19.16 -20.54 -4.09
C HIS A 315 18.04 -19.59 -3.67
N ASP A 316 18.36 -18.36 -3.25
CA ASP A 316 17.35 -17.40 -2.77
C ASP A 316 16.45 -16.97 -3.94
N TYR A 317 17.04 -16.73 -5.11
CA TYR A 317 16.32 -16.41 -6.33
C TYR A 317 15.32 -17.49 -6.74
N SER A 318 15.78 -18.73 -6.88
CA SER A 318 14.93 -19.86 -7.32
C SER A 318 13.89 -20.21 -6.25
N THR A 319 14.24 -20.09 -4.97
CA THR A 319 13.30 -20.37 -3.87
C THR A 319 12.24 -19.28 -3.75
N ALA A 320 12.61 -17.99 -3.83
CA ALA A 320 11.65 -16.90 -3.82
C ALA A 320 10.65 -16.99 -4.98
N LEU A 321 11.14 -17.23 -6.21
CA LEU A 321 10.26 -17.42 -7.36
C LEU A 321 9.44 -18.72 -7.26
N GLY A 322 10.00 -19.81 -6.74
CA GLY A 322 9.28 -21.06 -6.47
C GLY A 322 8.09 -20.83 -5.53
N VAL A 323 8.30 -20.11 -4.42
CA VAL A 323 7.22 -19.72 -3.50
C VAL A 323 6.19 -18.82 -4.20
N LEU A 324 6.64 -17.81 -4.96
CA LEU A 324 5.74 -16.92 -5.68
C LEU A 324 4.87 -17.68 -6.68
N ILE A 325 5.44 -18.60 -7.47
CA ILE A 325 4.70 -19.45 -8.42
C ILE A 325 3.57 -20.21 -7.71
N LEU A 326 3.90 -20.90 -6.60
CA LEU A 326 2.91 -21.69 -5.85
C LEU A 326 1.82 -20.83 -5.20
N ALA A 327 2.14 -19.57 -4.89
CA ALA A 327 1.25 -18.63 -4.21
C ALA A 327 0.43 -17.72 -5.14
N VAL A 328 0.63 -17.75 -6.47
CA VAL A 328 -0.09 -16.87 -7.43
C VAL A 328 -1.61 -16.95 -7.23
N HIS A 329 -2.15 -18.16 -7.09
CA HIS A 329 -3.60 -18.40 -6.93
C HIS A 329 -4.13 -18.11 -5.52
N ASP A 330 -3.27 -17.81 -4.55
CA ASP A 330 -3.70 -17.36 -3.22
C ASP A 330 -4.02 -15.85 -3.21
N GLU A 331 -3.66 -15.12 -4.28
CA GLU A 331 -4.02 -13.71 -4.52
C GLU A 331 -3.70 -12.72 -3.39
N ARG A 332 -2.65 -13.02 -2.61
CA ARG A 332 -2.23 -12.21 -1.46
C ARG A 332 -1.45 -10.94 -1.82
N LEU A 333 -0.97 -10.84 -3.06
CA LEU A 333 -0.31 -9.64 -3.60
C LEU A 333 -1.25 -8.89 -4.53
N SER A 334 -1.16 -7.55 -4.54
CA SER A 334 -2.00 -6.74 -5.43
C SER A 334 -1.75 -7.00 -6.91
N ILE A 335 -0.53 -7.41 -7.28
CA ILE A 335 -0.16 -7.73 -8.66
C ILE A 335 -0.63 -9.11 -9.14
N PHE A 336 -1.19 -9.95 -8.25
CA PHE A 336 -1.70 -11.29 -8.61
C PHE A 336 -3.13 -11.28 -9.15
N LYS A 337 -3.77 -10.13 -9.13
CA LYS A 337 -5.14 -9.91 -9.62
C LYS A 337 -5.26 -8.53 -10.23
N ARG A 338 -6.17 -8.35 -11.17
CA ARG A 338 -6.38 -7.05 -11.82
C ARG A 338 -7.00 -6.00 -10.89
N GLU A 339 -7.76 -6.47 -9.91
CA GLU A 339 -8.40 -5.65 -8.89
C GLU A 339 -7.62 -5.69 -7.57
N PRO A 340 -6.82 -4.65 -7.27
CA PRO A 340 -6.12 -4.53 -6.00
C PRO A 340 -7.07 -4.54 -4.81
N PRO A 341 -6.58 -4.92 -3.63
CA PRO A 341 -7.33 -4.75 -2.38
C PRO A 341 -7.86 -3.32 -2.24
N GLU A 342 -9.12 -3.17 -1.86
CA GLU A 342 -9.72 -1.86 -1.60
C GLU A 342 -9.14 -1.29 -0.29
N THR A 343 -8.10 -0.45 -0.41
CA THR A 343 -7.56 0.30 0.73
C THR A 343 -8.35 1.59 0.96
N PRO A 344 -8.40 2.14 2.18
CA PRO A 344 -9.05 3.44 2.45
C PRO A 344 -8.62 4.55 1.48
N GLY A 345 -7.31 4.66 1.18
CA GLY A 345 -6.79 5.63 0.24
C GLY A 345 -7.18 5.37 -1.22
N ARG A 346 -7.24 4.10 -1.66
CA ARG A 346 -7.70 3.74 -3.01
C ARG A 346 -9.19 3.96 -3.18
N LYS A 347 -9.95 3.61 -2.14
CA LYS A 347 -11.39 3.87 -2.02
C LYS A 347 -11.68 5.37 -2.13
N ALA A 348 -10.79 6.22 -1.60
CA ALA A 348 -10.93 7.66 -1.80
C ALA A 348 -10.88 8.08 -3.27
N TYR A 349 -9.95 7.53 -4.08
CA TYR A 349 -9.90 7.85 -5.51
C TYR A 349 -11.10 7.33 -6.30
N SER A 350 -11.70 6.20 -5.92
CA SER A 350 -12.96 5.75 -6.53
C SER A 350 -14.11 6.64 -6.12
N ILE A 351 -14.26 6.96 -4.83
CA ILE A 351 -15.33 7.82 -4.33
C ILE A 351 -15.24 9.25 -4.93
N VAL A 352 -14.05 9.78 -5.16
CA VAL A 352 -13.87 11.07 -5.86
C VAL A 352 -14.46 11.05 -7.28
N ARG A 353 -14.51 9.89 -7.95
CA ARG A 353 -15.16 9.78 -9.27
C ARG A 353 -16.67 9.95 -9.17
N ASP A 354 -17.27 9.57 -8.05
CA ASP A 354 -18.72 9.67 -7.81
C ASP A 354 -19.17 11.13 -7.67
N TRP A 355 -18.26 12.08 -7.39
CA TRP A 355 -18.54 13.52 -7.51
C TRP A 355 -18.87 13.97 -8.94
N ARG A 356 -18.65 13.13 -9.94
CA ARG A 356 -19.07 13.39 -11.33
C ARG A 356 -20.48 12.88 -11.63
N SER A 357 -21.14 12.21 -10.67
CA SER A 357 -22.50 11.74 -10.86
C SER A 357 -23.44 12.91 -11.14
N ALA A 358 -24.47 12.67 -11.96
CA ALA A 358 -25.55 13.64 -12.17
C ALA A 358 -26.47 13.75 -10.93
N ASP A 359 -26.54 12.71 -10.09
CA ASP A 359 -27.33 12.68 -8.86
C ASP A 359 -26.61 13.44 -7.72
N VAL A 360 -27.27 14.46 -7.17
CA VAL A 360 -26.77 15.27 -6.06
C VAL A 360 -26.58 14.40 -4.80
N GLU A 361 -27.49 13.48 -4.52
CA GLU A 361 -27.42 12.63 -3.33
C GLU A 361 -26.22 11.69 -3.40
N GLU A 362 -25.87 11.20 -4.59
CA GLU A 362 -24.68 10.39 -4.80
C GLU A 362 -23.40 11.19 -4.56
N ARG A 363 -23.34 12.44 -5.04
CA ARG A 363 -22.21 13.34 -4.75
C ARG A 363 -22.09 13.66 -3.26
N ASP A 364 -23.20 13.80 -2.55
CA ASP A 364 -23.21 14.07 -1.11
C ASP A 364 -22.81 12.82 -0.29
N ARG A 365 -23.28 11.63 -0.68
CA ARG A 365 -22.81 10.35 -0.12
C ARG A 365 -21.30 10.19 -0.31
N ALA A 366 -20.79 10.51 -1.49
CA ALA A 366 -19.35 10.49 -1.78
C ALA A 366 -18.56 11.44 -0.88
N THR A 367 -19.06 12.66 -0.70
CA THR A 367 -18.46 13.67 0.20
C THR A 367 -18.42 13.15 1.65
N LYS A 368 -19.51 12.56 2.14
CA LYS A 368 -19.57 11.96 3.48
C LYS A 368 -18.59 10.80 3.63
N ALA A 369 -18.53 9.90 2.65
CA ALA A 369 -17.62 8.76 2.68
C ALA A 369 -16.15 9.20 2.68
N LEU A 370 -15.80 10.25 1.93
CA LEU A 370 -14.45 10.84 1.96
C LEU A 370 -14.13 11.51 3.30
N ARG A 371 -15.12 12.11 3.99
CA ARG A 371 -14.95 12.60 5.38
C ARG A 371 -14.65 11.46 6.34
N GLU A 372 -15.41 10.36 6.25
CA GLU A 372 -15.22 9.17 7.09
C GLU A 372 -13.85 8.49 6.86
N LEU A 373 -13.32 8.56 5.63
CA LEU A 373 -11.98 8.07 5.30
C LEU A 373 -10.84 8.91 5.90
N GLY A 374 -11.12 10.09 6.43
CA GLY A 374 -10.13 10.80 7.21
C GLY A 374 -8.93 11.30 6.39
N VAL A 375 -7.76 11.25 7.01
CA VAL A 375 -6.45 11.57 6.38
C VAL A 375 -6.13 10.74 5.14
N ASP A 376 -6.71 9.54 5.01
CA ASP A 376 -6.47 8.66 3.86
C ASP A 376 -7.12 9.18 2.58
N ALA A 377 -8.14 10.04 2.69
CA ALA A 377 -8.76 10.69 1.54
C ALA A 377 -7.94 11.87 0.98
N LEU A 378 -7.06 12.47 1.79
CA LEU A 378 -6.38 13.73 1.44
C LEU A 378 -5.59 13.69 0.12
N PRO A 379 -4.85 12.63 -0.23
CA PRO A 379 -4.16 12.58 -1.52
C PRO A 379 -5.13 12.67 -2.70
N ALA A 380 -6.22 11.89 -2.68
CA ALA A 380 -7.23 11.88 -3.73
C ALA A 380 -7.97 13.22 -3.83
N VAL A 381 -8.32 13.81 -2.69
CA VAL A 381 -9.02 15.10 -2.62
C VAL A 381 -8.10 16.25 -3.07
N ARG A 382 -6.82 16.24 -2.71
CA ARG A 382 -5.84 17.24 -3.19
C ARG A 382 -5.58 17.13 -4.68
N GLU A 383 -5.56 15.91 -5.23
CA GLU A 383 -5.44 15.71 -6.67
C GLU A 383 -6.69 16.20 -7.42
N ALA A 384 -7.88 16.00 -6.83
CA ALA A 384 -9.15 16.47 -7.38
C ALA A 384 -9.21 18.01 -7.56
N LEU A 385 -8.41 18.78 -6.83
CA LEU A 385 -8.27 20.24 -7.05
C LEU A 385 -7.78 20.59 -8.46
N LYS A 386 -7.05 19.68 -9.12
CA LYS A 386 -6.53 19.85 -10.48
C LYS A 386 -7.48 19.29 -11.56
N HIS A 387 -8.64 18.76 -11.16
CA HIS A 387 -9.56 18.09 -12.07
C HIS A 387 -10.21 19.08 -13.06
N ARG A 388 -10.56 18.62 -14.27
CA ARG A 388 -11.15 19.48 -15.32
C ARG A 388 -12.59 19.91 -15.00
N ASP A 389 -13.34 19.06 -14.30
CA ASP A 389 -14.71 19.33 -13.87
C ASP A 389 -14.75 20.35 -12.72
N PRO A 390 -15.47 21.49 -12.86
CA PRO A 390 -15.61 22.49 -11.80
C PRO A 390 -16.31 21.98 -10.53
N GLU A 391 -17.27 21.06 -10.65
CA GLU A 391 -18.01 20.51 -9.49
C GLU A 391 -17.06 19.69 -8.61
N VAL A 392 -16.25 18.84 -9.22
CA VAL A 392 -15.21 18.04 -8.53
C VAL A 392 -14.22 18.95 -7.80
N ARG A 393 -13.78 20.05 -8.42
CA ARG A 393 -12.89 21.02 -7.77
C ARG A 393 -13.55 21.74 -6.61
N ALA A 394 -14.81 22.14 -6.75
CA ALA A 394 -15.57 22.85 -5.72
C ALA A 394 -15.74 21.97 -4.47
N ARG A 395 -16.16 20.72 -4.65
CA ARG A 395 -16.31 19.76 -3.54
C ARG A 395 -14.98 19.36 -2.92
N ALA A 396 -13.92 19.23 -3.71
CA ALA A 396 -12.57 19.01 -3.18
C ALA A 396 -12.12 20.16 -2.28
N LYS A 397 -12.34 21.41 -2.71
CA LYS A 397 -12.04 22.61 -1.94
C LYS A 397 -12.87 22.65 -0.64
N GLU A 398 -14.18 22.49 -0.75
CA GLU A 398 -15.10 22.46 0.40
C GLU A 398 -14.71 21.36 1.39
N LEU A 399 -14.39 20.15 0.91
CA LEU A 399 -14.01 19.05 1.76
C LEU A 399 -12.70 19.34 2.52
N LEU A 400 -11.71 19.95 1.86
CA LEU A 400 -10.44 20.34 2.50
C LEU A 400 -10.62 21.48 3.53
N GLU A 401 -11.61 22.36 3.35
CA GLU A 401 -11.97 23.38 4.34
C GLU A 401 -12.49 22.76 5.66
N HIS A 402 -13.01 21.53 5.60
CA HIS A 402 -13.59 20.78 6.73
C HIS A 402 -12.66 19.70 7.31
N PHE A 403 -11.38 19.64 6.91
CA PHE A 403 -10.45 18.58 7.30
C PHE A 403 -9.21 19.07 8.06
N PRO A 404 -9.18 19.01 9.40
CA PRO A 404 -7.89 19.05 10.11
C PRO A 404 -7.97 18.45 11.53
N VAL A 405 -8.13 17.12 11.66
CA VAL A 405 -7.91 16.42 12.94
C VAL A 405 -7.16 15.12 12.67
N VAL A 406 -5.89 15.07 13.09
CA VAL A 406 -4.97 13.93 12.92
C VAL A 406 -5.07 12.99 14.12
N GLU A 407 -5.28 13.54 15.30
CA GLU A 407 -5.42 12.81 16.56
C GLU A 407 -6.19 13.68 17.55
N GLN A 408 -7.00 13.06 18.41
CA GLN A 408 -7.81 13.78 19.38
C GLN A 408 -7.93 13.02 20.70
N TRP A 409 -7.86 13.74 21.81
CA TRP A 409 -8.13 13.24 23.16
C TRP A 409 -9.20 14.08 23.84
N THR A 410 -10.15 13.44 24.49
CA THR A 410 -11.20 14.11 25.28
C THR A 410 -11.43 13.37 26.59
N GLY A 411 -11.80 14.09 27.64
CA GLY A 411 -12.13 13.46 28.92
C GLY A 411 -12.57 14.45 29.98
N GLU A 412 -12.77 13.95 31.19
CA GLU A 412 -13.29 14.71 32.35
C GLU A 412 -12.32 14.82 33.54
N ASP A 413 -11.13 14.23 33.43
CA ASP A 413 -10.18 14.02 34.53
C ASP A 413 -8.80 14.69 34.27
N SER A 414 -8.78 15.95 33.81
CA SER A 414 -7.51 16.69 33.70
C SER A 414 -7.01 17.19 35.07
N LYS A 415 -5.70 17.29 35.26
CA LYS A 415 -5.12 17.98 36.42
C LYS A 415 -5.14 19.51 36.33
N ILE A 416 -5.46 20.08 35.15
CA ILE A 416 -5.53 21.53 34.95
C ILE A 416 -6.87 22.04 35.49
N GLN A 417 -6.80 22.85 36.55
CA GLN A 417 -7.97 23.40 37.26
C GLN A 417 -8.45 24.74 36.71
N ALA A 418 -7.63 25.44 35.92
CA ALA A 418 -8.01 26.70 35.28
C ALA A 418 -8.60 26.47 33.88
N ALA A 419 -9.53 27.33 33.46
CA ALA A 419 -9.98 27.37 32.08
C ALA A 419 -8.86 27.94 31.19
N GLU A 420 -8.43 27.18 30.18
CA GLU A 420 -7.27 27.54 29.34
C GLU A 420 -7.47 27.00 27.92
N ALA A 421 -7.07 27.76 26.90
CA ALA A 421 -6.97 27.29 25.52
C ALA A 421 -5.61 27.68 24.96
N VAL A 422 -4.86 26.70 24.44
CA VAL A 422 -3.47 26.89 24.01
C VAL A 422 -3.27 26.29 22.64
N LEU A 423 -2.73 27.09 21.73
CA LEU A 423 -2.18 26.62 20.46
C LEU A 423 -0.67 26.36 20.63
N ILE A 424 -0.27 25.12 20.39
CA ILE A 424 1.08 24.61 20.64
C ILE A 424 1.71 24.28 19.29
N ARG A 425 2.92 24.80 19.06
CA ARG A 425 3.62 24.70 17.77
C ARG A 425 5.00 24.05 17.87
N ASP A 426 5.39 23.62 19.06
CA ASP A 426 6.66 22.96 19.32
C ASP A 426 6.57 21.91 20.43
N MET A 427 7.56 21.03 20.47
CA MET A 427 7.62 19.90 21.38
C MET A 427 7.85 20.31 22.84
N ALA A 428 8.57 21.41 23.09
CA ALA A 428 8.88 21.84 24.45
C ALA A 428 7.60 22.30 25.17
N ALA A 429 6.82 23.16 24.52
CA ALA A 429 5.53 23.62 25.01
C ALA A 429 4.52 22.46 25.16
N TRP A 430 4.58 21.46 24.28
CA TRP A 430 3.73 20.27 24.38
C TRP A 430 4.01 19.43 25.63
N ILE A 431 5.28 19.13 25.89
CA ILE A 431 5.70 18.34 27.05
C ILE A 431 5.34 19.09 28.34
N GLU A 432 5.53 20.41 28.37
CA GLU A 432 5.18 21.22 29.54
C GLU A 432 3.68 21.21 29.82
N LEU A 433 2.85 21.42 28.78
CA LEU A 433 1.40 21.35 28.93
C LEU A 433 0.96 19.95 29.36
N TRP A 434 1.48 18.89 28.75
CA TRP A 434 1.04 17.52 29.02
C TRP A 434 1.32 17.10 30.46
N LYS A 435 2.48 17.49 31.02
CA LYS A 435 2.81 17.26 32.45
C LYS A 435 1.83 17.92 33.40
N ARG A 436 1.32 19.10 33.05
CA ARG A 436 0.26 19.78 33.82
C ARG A 436 -1.08 19.07 33.68
N HIS A 437 -1.33 18.44 32.53
CA HIS A 437 -2.59 17.79 32.19
C HIS A 437 -2.73 16.38 32.78
N SER A 438 -1.71 15.52 32.67
CA SER A 438 -1.75 14.08 32.98
C SER A 438 -0.43 13.57 33.56
N ASP A 439 -0.49 12.51 34.39
CA ASP A 439 0.71 11.77 34.86
C ASP A 439 1.26 10.80 33.81
N LYS A 440 0.53 10.58 32.72
CA LYS A 440 0.97 9.69 31.65
C LYS A 440 2.03 10.38 30.80
N GLU A 441 2.86 9.59 30.14
CA GLU A 441 3.80 10.09 29.15
C GLU A 441 3.06 10.84 28.01
N ALA A 442 3.66 11.92 27.53
CA ALA A 442 3.10 12.74 26.46
C ALA A 442 3.10 11.97 25.13
N PRO A 443 1.97 11.94 24.40
CA PRO A 443 1.92 11.39 23.05
C PRO A 443 2.95 12.08 22.15
N LYS A 444 3.57 11.34 21.24
CA LYS A 444 4.52 11.91 20.28
C LYS A 444 3.77 12.69 19.20
N VAL A 445 4.09 13.98 19.05
CA VAL A 445 3.54 14.85 18.00
C VAL A 445 4.66 15.36 17.08
N ASP A 446 4.47 15.23 15.77
CA ASP A 446 5.40 15.77 14.77
C ASP A 446 5.10 17.24 14.48
N PHE A 447 5.72 18.14 15.27
CA PHE A 447 5.59 19.59 15.11
C PHE A 447 6.23 20.16 13.83
N GLY A 448 6.94 19.34 13.06
CA GLY A 448 7.36 19.70 11.71
C GLY A 448 6.17 19.82 10.74
N ARG A 449 5.07 19.08 11.02
CA ARG A 449 3.91 18.93 10.13
C ARG A 449 2.59 19.31 10.79
N HIS A 450 2.53 19.30 12.12
CA HIS A 450 1.30 19.48 12.88
C HIS A 450 1.47 20.55 13.96
N GLN A 451 0.34 21.01 14.46
CA GLN A 451 0.21 21.84 15.65
C GLN A 451 -0.91 21.28 16.52
N VAL A 452 -0.94 21.65 17.80
CA VAL A 452 -1.88 21.09 18.78
C VAL A 452 -2.72 22.22 19.36
N LEU A 453 -4.04 22.04 19.36
CA LEU A 453 -4.94 22.91 20.11
C LEU A 453 -5.44 22.13 21.31
N ALA A 454 -5.12 22.63 22.49
CA ALA A 454 -5.56 22.06 23.76
C ALA A 454 -6.52 23.02 24.45
N VAL A 455 -7.67 22.51 24.86
CA VAL A 455 -8.74 23.26 25.51
C VAL A 455 -9.12 22.58 26.81
N PHE A 456 -9.03 23.33 27.91
CA PHE A 456 -9.36 22.91 29.26
C PHE A 456 -10.52 23.75 29.78
N HIS A 457 -11.51 23.08 30.32
CA HIS A 457 -12.66 23.75 30.93
C HIS A 457 -12.30 24.39 32.28
N GLY A 458 -11.29 23.82 32.95
CA GLY A 458 -11.02 24.08 34.36
C GLY A 458 -11.98 23.33 35.28
N GLU A 459 -11.87 23.59 36.57
CA GLU A 459 -12.67 22.94 37.59
C GLU A 459 -14.10 23.48 37.60
N LEU A 460 -15.06 22.59 37.37
CA LEU A 460 -16.48 22.88 37.54
C LEU A 460 -17.07 22.09 38.70
N HIS A 461 -17.91 22.77 39.48
CA HIS A 461 -18.82 22.10 40.40
C HIS A 461 -19.86 21.31 39.59
N ALA A 462 -19.93 20.00 39.82
CA ALA A 462 -21.08 19.22 39.38
C ALA A 462 -22.34 19.83 40.01
N PHE A 463 -23.35 20.09 39.18
CA PHE A 463 -24.67 20.41 39.70
C PHE A 463 -25.32 19.12 40.21
N ALA A 464 -26.32 19.23 41.10
CA ALA A 464 -27.01 18.08 41.66
C ALA A 464 -27.47 17.10 40.57
N GLY A 465 -26.74 15.98 40.43
CA GLY A 465 -27.00 14.96 39.43
C GLY A 465 -26.47 15.24 38.02
N GLY A 466 -25.37 15.97 37.81
CA GLY A 466 -24.80 16.07 36.46
C GLY A 466 -23.31 16.40 36.36
N LYS A 467 -22.67 15.95 35.27
CA LYS A 467 -21.28 16.18 34.91
C LYS A 467 -21.14 16.98 33.61
N TYR A 468 -20.00 17.66 33.47
CA TYR A 468 -19.59 18.34 32.24
C TYR A 468 -18.51 17.51 31.53
N GLY A 469 -18.69 17.24 30.24
CA GLY A 469 -17.69 16.59 29.40
C GLY A 469 -17.51 17.37 28.10
N ILE A 470 -16.26 17.61 27.69
CA ILE A 470 -15.99 18.06 26.32
C ILE A 470 -16.06 16.82 25.43
N THR A 471 -16.91 16.84 24.41
CA THR A 471 -17.22 15.65 23.59
C THR A 471 -16.64 15.70 22.19
N GLY A 472 -16.15 16.86 21.76
CA GLY A 472 -15.54 17.02 20.45
C GLY A 472 -14.88 18.37 20.28
N ILE A 473 -13.87 18.41 19.42
CA ILE A 473 -13.31 19.65 18.88
C ILE A 473 -13.17 19.49 17.37
N ASP A 474 -13.88 20.34 16.63
CA ASP A 474 -13.82 20.38 15.18
C ASP A 474 -12.96 21.58 14.77
N VAL A 475 -11.87 21.32 14.07
CA VAL A 475 -11.01 22.38 13.54
C VAL A 475 -11.36 22.60 12.07
N THR A 476 -11.24 23.81 11.58
CA THR A 476 -11.34 24.20 10.16
C THR A 476 -10.20 25.17 9.85
N GLN A 477 -10.05 25.62 8.61
CA GLN A 477 -9.01 26.60 8.27
C GLN A 477 -9.12 27.95 9.02
N GLU A 478 -10.30 28.33 9.52
CA GLU A 478 -10.54 29.66 10.11
C GLU A 478 -10.98 29.61 11.59
N LYS A 479 -11.56 28.50 12.04
CA LYS A 479 -12.15 28.37 13.38
C LYS A 479 -11.98 26.98 13.98
N ALA A 480 -11.89 26.94 15.30
CA ALA A 480 -12.02 25.72 16.09
C ALA A 480 -13.30 25.78 16.92
N VAL A 481 -14.18 24.79 16.75
CA VAL A 481 -15.45 24.68 17.45
C VAL A 481 -15.33 23.61 18.53
N VAL A 482 -15.46 24.02 19.79
CA VAL A 482 -15.41 23.14 20.96
C VAL A 482 -16.83 22.82 21.40
N THR A 483 -17.19 21.55 21.38
CA THR A 483 -18.51 21.08 21.84
C THR A 483 -18.43 20.60 23.28
N VAL A 484 -19.21 21.23 24.16
CA VAL A 484 -19.31 20.87 25.57
C VAL A 484 -20.70 20.30 25.85
N GLU A 485 -20.76 19.06 26.32
CA GLU A 485 -22.00 18.39 26.69
C GLU A 485 -22.21 18.42 28.21
N ARG A 486 -23.45 18.70 28.62
CA ARG A 486 -23.92 18.54 30.01
C ARG A 486 -24.70 17.23 30.12
N LYS A 487 -24.18 16.26 30.88
CA LYS A 487 -24.82 14.96 31.09
C LYS A 487 -25.42 14.84 32.48
N TRP A 488 -26.68 14.42 32.56
CA TRP A 488 -27.34 14.03 33.81
C TRP A 488 -26.86 12.65 34.28
N ILE A 489 -26.64 12.51 35.58
CA ILE A 489 -26.24 11.28 36.28
C ILE A 489 -27.12 11.18 37.55
N SER A 490 -27.50 9.97 37.96
CA SER A 490 -28.38 9.79 39.12
C SER A 490 -27.81 10.44 40.40
N PRO A 491 -28.68 10.90 41.33
CA PRO A 491 -28.28 11.59 42.55
C PRO A 491 -27.65 10.60 43.55
N SER A 492 -26.44 10.14 43.24
CA SER A 492 -25.53 9.57 44.23
C SER A 492 -24.75 10.73 44.82
N GLY A 493 -25.07 11.08 46.08
CA GLY A 493 -24.67 12.32 46.74
C GLY A 493 -23.18 12.49 47.01
N VAL A 494 -22.37 12.63 45.96
CA VAL A 494 -20.96 13.00 46.05
C VAL A 494 -20.72 14.21 45.17
N ASP A 495 -20.25 15.30 45.78
CA ASP A 495 -19.78 16.50 45.10
C ASP A 495 -18.56 16.13 44.23
N LYS A 496 -18.81 15.81 42.95
CA LYS A 496 -17.77 15.40 42.01
C LYS A 496 -17.36 16.60 41.17
N ARG A 497 -16.22 17.20 41.49
CA ARG A 497 -15.54 18.18 40.63
C ARG A 497 -15.10 17.50 39.33
N THR A 498 -15.28 18.15 38.19
CA THR A 498 -14.81 17.68 36.87
C THR A 498 -13.91 18.71 36.23
N THR A 499 -12.89 18.24 35.51
CA THR A 499 -11.88 19.04 34.82
C THR A 499 -11.82 18.59 33.35
N GLY A 500 -12.86 18.95 32.61
CA GLY A 500 -13.04 18.55 31.22
C GLY A 500 -11.94 19.08 30.29
N PHE A 501 -11.52 18.26 29.33
CA PHE A 501 -10.51 18.64 28.34
C PHE A 501 -10.82 18.09 26.94
N ALA A 502 -10.32 18.80 25.92
CA ALA A 502 -10.17 18.33 24.56
C ALA A 502 -8.83 18.80 24.00
N ILE A 503 -8.07 17.88 23.42
CA ILE A 503 -6.79 18.16 22.79
C ILE A 503 -6.83 17.59 21.38
N VAL A 504 -6.41 18.36 20.38
CA VAL A 504 -6.44 17.97 18.98
C VAL A 504 -5.15 18.31 18.26
N VAL A 505 -4.64 17.35 17.50
CA VAL A 505 -3.50 17.50 16.59
C VAL A 505 -4.04 17.78 15.20
N PHE A 506 -3.53 18.80 14.53
CA PHE A 506 -3.98 19.21 13.21
C PHE A 506 -2.87 19.82 12.36
N ASP A 507 -3.11 19.99 11.06
CA ASP A 507 -2.09 20.43 10.11
C ASP A 507 -1.57 21.86 10.43
N ARG A 508 -0.28 22.09 10.16
CA ARG A 508 0.45 23.30 10.55
C ARG A 508 0.10 24.52 9.69
N ASP A 509 -0.59 24.34 8.57
CA ASP A 509 -0.94 25.40 7.60
C ASP A 509 -1.98 26.42 8.10
N ILE A 510 -2.39 26.36 9.38
CA ILE A 510 -3.39 27.27 9.97
C ILE A 510 -2.69 28.32 10.85
N GLU A 511 -2.71 29.58 10.39
CA GLU A 511 -1.98 30.69 11.03
C GLU A 511 -2.69 31.30 12.26
N SER A 512 -4.03 31.31 12.25
CA SER A 512 -4.88 31.84 13.33
C SER A 512 -6.21 31.08 13.41
N LEU A 513 -6.74 30.87 14.61
CA LEU A 513 -8.00 30.14 14.84
C LEU A 513 -8.93 30.93 15.75
N LYS A 514 -10.18 31.16 15.31
CA LYS A 514 -11.23 31.65 16.19
C LYS A 514 -11.82 30.50 17.01
N LEU A 515 -11.78 30.60 18.34
CA LEU A 515 -12.37 29.58 19.22
C LEU A 515 -13.86 29.86 19.48
N VAL A 516 -14.72 28.91 19.13
CA VAL A 516 -16.17 28.99 19.33
C VAL A 516 -16.61 27.86 20.25
N ARG A 517 -17.38 28.16 21.31
CA ARG A 517 -17.92 27.12 22.20
C ARG A 517 -19.40 26.92 21.95
N VAL A 518 -19.79 25.66 21.83
CA VAL A 518 -21.20 25.25 21.75
C VAL A 518 -21.54 24.43 23.00
N SER A 519 -22.56 24.86 23.75
CA SER A 519 -23.06 24.11 24.91
C SER A 519 -24.31 23.32 24.53
N ARG A 520 -24.31 22.00 24.76
CA ARG A 520 -25.46 21.11 24.59
C ARG A 520 -25.99 20.61 25.94
N ARG A 521 -27.31 20.62 26.13
CA ARG A 521 -27.98 20.15 27.35
C ARG A 521 -28.56 18.75 27.12
N GLY A 522 -28.01 17.72 27.76
CA GLY A 522 -28.56 16.36 27.72
C GLY A 522 -29.63 16.18 28.79
N GLY A 523 -30.90 16.04 28.38
CA GLY A 523 -32.03 15.71 29.24
C GLY A 523 -32.76 14.44 28.77
N LEU A 524 -33.39 13.72 29.69
CA LEU A 524 -34.31 12.61 29.38
C LEU A 524 -35.55 13.17 28.68
N GLY A 525 -35.59 13.05 27.36
CA GLY A 525 -36.65 13.60 26.49
C GLY A 525 -36.04 14.62 25.53
N GLY A 526 -35.83 14.18 24.29
CA GLY A 526 -35.18 14.97 23.24
C GLY A 526 -35.91 16.28 22.98
N ASP A 527 -35.17 17.38 23.17
CA ASP A 527 -35.18 18.61 22.38
C ASP A 527 -34.20 19.58 23.06
N GLY A 528 -32.90 19.35 22.84
CA GLY A 528 -31.83 20.19 23.37
C GLY A 528 -31.70 21.47 22.55
N LYS A 529 -32.07 22.62 23.11
CA LYS A 529 -31.70 23.93 22.52
C LYS A 529 -30.17 24.12 22.57
N GLU A 530 -29.56 24.38 21.42
CA GLU A 530 -28.17 24.81 21.32
C GLU A 530 -28.06 26.31 21.62
N THR A 531 -27.12 26.67 22.50
CA THR A 531 -26.70 28.06 22.69
C THR A 531 -25.21 28.14 22.36
N ALA A 532 -24.89 28.89 21.31
CA ALA A 532 -23.51 29.20 20.94
C ALA A 532 -23.07 30.48 21.69
N GLU A 533 -21.97 30.39 22.43
CA GLU A 533 -21.35 31.55 23.09
C GLU A 533 -19.90 31.66 22.60
N THR A 534 -19.48 32.86 22.22
CA THR A 534 -18.08 33.14 21.89
C THR A 534 -17.34 33.33 23.21
N ILE A 535 -16.38 32.45 23.54
CA ILE A 535 -15.75 32.46 24.86
C ILE A 535 -14.38 33.15 24.88
N LEU A 536 -13.68 33.24 23.76
CA LEU A 536 -12.35 33.85 23.72
C LEU A 536 -12.16 34.64 22.42
N GLU A 537 -12.02 35.98 22.54
CA GLU A 537 -11.34 36.81 21.53
C GLU A 537 -9.88 36.96 21.98
N ARG A 538 -8.98 36.16 21.39
CA ARG A 538 -7.56 36.50 21.30
C ARG A 538 -6.86 35.66 20.24
#